data_AF-A0A7S3FQ75-F1
#
_entry.id   AF-A0A7S3FQ75-F1
#
_cell.length_a   1.000
_cell.length_b   1.000
_cell.length_c   1.000
_cell.angle_alpha   90.00
_cell.angle_beta   90.00
_cell.angle_gamma   90.00
#
_symmetry.space_group_name_H-M   'P 1'
#
loop_
_entity.id
_entity.type
_entity.pdbx_description
1 polymer ?
#
loop_
_entity_poly.entity_id
_entity_poly.type
_entity_poly.pdbx_seq_one_letter_code
_entity_poly.pdbx_strand_id
1 'polypeptide(L)'
;AAPEYSAILDLYKVVVDHSTHSVIGETSWQEASDLFLQEKCALTFNFHGALKPILTSLKTKEDAEKFRLKMMPGTKVVLSVDGKSLEECDDHRCPFADENQINRAPFYGEGGVAIAFNPHMTPENLEAATSFAISLTGPEDSLPLLTKAGNLLDPYRYSHFKNLGDPESEESKVYGADGWYHQTLLNWQKDYMSAFEHPNGVKDLAIYGKVQYTGESALESVLIDLFEGKENAEESRARLEKAWSILTSRYGNHIQQKMYQKSLGLPTSSLEVPVVILGVVLVSVGTVAFLAFKNRQLSHSLSKEMKNSRTISKWTKLVEDNPASRLMNVLALVREGKQVDTKLVDALMISLMKKSGDFWSPDWNNNEFAKVKENNEDF
;
A
#
# COMPACT_ATOMS: atom_id res chain seq x y z
N ALA A 1 -11.19 -20.92 21.26
CA ALA A 1 -11.34 -19.46 21.10
C ALA A 1 -10.58 -18.81 22.23
N ALA A 2 -9.77 -17.79 21.95
CA ALA A 2 -8.99 -17.04 22.93
C ALA A 2 -9.94 -16.04 23.63
N PRO A 3 -10.52 -16.35 24.81
CA PRO A 3 -11.63 -15.61 25.39
C PRO A 3 -11.28 -14.20 25.85
N GLU A 4 -10.04 -13.76 25.65
CA GLU A 4 -9.47 -12.61 26.36
C GLU A 4 -8.94 -11.51 25.44
N TYR A 5 -8.90 -11.75 24.12
CA TYR A 5 -8.73 -10.63 23.19
C TYR A 5 -9.94 -9.67 23.25
N SER A 6 -11.12 -10.16 23.63
CA SER A 6 -12.28 -9.30 23.89
C SER A 6 -12.06 -8.39 25.10
N ALA A 7 -11.34 -8.82 26.15
CA ALA A 7 -11.00 -7.95 27.28
C ALA A 7 -10.13 -6.75 26.86
N ILE A 8 -9.24 -6.92 25.87
CA ILE A 8 -8.45 -5.82 25.28
C ILE A 8 -9.37 -4.86 24.50
N LEU A 9 -10.33 -5.39 23.76
CA LEU A 9 -11.32 -4.59 23.02
C LEU A 9 -12.26 -3.84 23.97
N ASP A 10 -12.68 -4.45 25.09
CA ASP A 10 -13.44 -3.79 26.14
C ASP A 10 -12.64 -2.64 26.76
N LEU A 11 -11.38 -2.87 27.10
CA LEU A 11 -10.50 -1.80 27.60
C LEU A 11 -10.36 -0.68 26.57
N TYR A 12 -10.18 -1.02 25.30
CA TYR A 12 -10.04 0.00 24.26
C TYR A 12 -11.33 0.81 24.10
N LYS A 13 -12.49 0.16 24.14
CA LYS A 13 -13.78 0.83 24.15
C LYS A 13 -13.90 1.78 25.34
N VAL A 14 -13.53 1.36 26.55
CA VAL A 14 -13.53 2.25 27.74
C VAL A 14 -12.62 3.45 27.52
N VAL A 15 -11.42 3.26 26.95
CA VAL A 15 -10.51 4.37 26.65
C VAL A 15 -11.15 5.35 25.67
N VAL A 16 -11.81 4.86 24.61
CA VAL A 16 -12.48 5.71 23.61
C VAL A 16 -13.68 6.43 24.20
N ASP A 17 -14.53 5.74 24.97
CA ASP A 17 -15.71 6.30 25.64
C ASP A 17 -15.32 7.41 26.65
N HIS A 18 -14.10 7.36 27.19
CA HIS A 18 -13.53 8.38 28.09
C HIS A 18 -12.52 9.33 27.43
N SER A 19 -12.42 9.31 26.10
CA SER A 19 -11.53 10.20 25.34
C SER A 19 -12.26 11.41 24.78
N THR A 20 -11.55 12.27 24.05
CA THR A 20 -12.16 13.36 23.26
C THR A 20 -13.16 12.83 22.23
N HIS A 21 -12.99 11.58 21.78
CA HIS A 21 -13.88 10.96 20.81
C HIS A 21 -15.34 10.94 21.26
N SER A 22 -15.62 10.67 22.53
CA SER A 22 -16.99 10.64 23.04
C SER A 22 -17.63 12.03 23.16
N VAL A 23 -16.82 13.09 23.15
CA VAL A 23 -17.30 14.47 23.31
C VAL A 23 -17.52 15.14 21.96
N ILE A 24 -16.61 14.93 21.00
CA ILE A 24 -16.62 15.66 19.72
C ILE A 24 -16.53 14.75 18.48
N GLY A 25 -16.50 13.43 18.66
CA GLY A 25 -16.38 12.47 17.57
C GLY A 25 -14.95 12.22 17.12
N GLU A 26 -14.80 11.69 15.90
CA GLU A 26 -13.49 11.43 15.30
C GLU A 26 -12.61 12.67 15.35
N THR A 27 -11.39 12.49 15.85
CA THR A 27 -10.43 13.57 16.07
C THR A 27 -9.12 13.24 15.39
N SER A 28 -8.60 14.19 14.62
CA SER A 28 -7.25 14.11 14.06
C SER A 28 -6.18 14.24 15.15
N TRP A 29 -4.94 13.84 14.83
CA TRP A 29 -3.83 13.96 15.76
C TRP A 29 -3.52 15.43 16.10
N GLN A 30 -3.75 16.37 15.16
CA GLN A 30 -3.59 17.81 15.38
C GLN A 30 -4.62 18.30 16.39
N GLU A 31 -5.90 17.98 16.19
CA GLU A 31 -6.97 18.40 17.08
C GLU A 31 -6.77 17.85 18.50
N ALA A 32 -6.36 16.58 18.62
CA ALA A 32 -6.02 15.99 19.93
C ALA A 32 -4.85 16.73 20.61
N SER A 33 -3.84 17.15 19.83
CA SER A 33 -2.70 17.92 20.34
C SER A 33 -3.10 19.34 20.75
N ASP A 34 -3.98 19.98 19.99
CA ASP A 34 -4.51 21.32 20.30
C ASP A 34 -5.38 21.31 21.56
N LEU A 35 -6.22 20.29 21.75
CA LEU A 35 -7.02 20.11 22.96
C LEU A 35 -6.13 19.90 24.19
N PHE A 36 -5.04 19.16 24.05
CA PHE A 36 -4.04 18.99 25.10
C PHE A 36 -3.33 20.32 25.44
N LEU A 37 -2.90 21.08 24.43
CA LEU A 37 -2.28 22.41 24.61
C LEU A 37 -3.23 23.43 25.25
N GLN A 38 -4.53 23.30 25.01
CA GLN A 38 -5.58 24.11 25.65
C GLN A 38 -5.95 23.61 27.06
N GLU A 39 -5.21 22.64 27.61
CA GLU A 39 -5.43 22.04 28.93
C GLU A 39 -6.82 21.37 29.07
N LYS A 40 -7.45 20.99 27.95
CA LYS A 40 -8.73 20.26 27.94
C LYS A 40 -8.55 18.75 28.12
N CYS A 41 -7.33 18.25 27.89
CA CYS A 41 -6.97 16.85 28.07
C CYS A 41 -5.75 16.76 29.00
N ALA A 42 -5.84 15.93 30.03
CA ALA A 42 -4.71 15.69 30.95
C ALA A 42 -3.62 14.80 30.32
N LEU A 43 -3.98 14.01 29.29
CA LEU A 43 -3.10 13.08 28.59
C LEU A 43 -3.35 13.18 27.09
N THR A 44 -2.32 12.92 26.29
CA THR A 44 -2.40 12.74 24.84
C THR A 44 -1.51 11.58 24.42
N PHE A 45 -1.96 10.82 23.42
CA PHE A 45 -1.24 9.70 22.84
C PHE A 45 -0.88 10.05 21.41
N ASN A 46 0.41 10.16 21.11
CA ASN A 46 0.84 10.56 19.78
C ASN A 46 2.26 10.06 19.46
N PHE A 47 2.58 10.06 18.17
CA PHE A 47 3.96 9.86 17.71
C PHE A 47 4.84 11.02 18.14
N HIS A 48 6.14 10.79 18.34
CA HIS A 48 7.02 11.83 18.90
C HIS A 48 7.13 13.06 17.99
N GLY A 49 7.08 12.88 16.68
CA GLY A 49 7.09 13.93 15.68
C GLY A 49 5.86 14.84 15.78
N ALA A 50 4.70 14.26 16.05
CA ALA A 50 3.46 14.99 16.28
C ALA A 50 3.45 15.74 17.62
N LEU A 51 4.30 15.37 18.58
CA LEU A 51 4.48 16.09 19.85
C LEU A 51 5.41 17.30 19.74
N LYS A 52 6.16 17.49 18.65
CA LYS A 52 7.10 18.62 18.53
C LYS A 52 6.46 20.01 18.65
N PRO A 53 5.27 20.28 18.09
CA PRO A 53 4.58 21.56 18.34
C PRO A 53 4.34 21.81 19.83
N ILE A 54 4.06 20.75 20.61
CA ILE A 54 3.93 20.83 22.06
C ILE A 54 5.29 21.12 22.70
N LEU A 55 6.31 20.32 22.38
CA LEU A 55 7.65 20.45 23.00
C LEU A 55 8.30 21.81 22.73
N THR A 56 8.09 22.35 21.53
CA THR A 56 8.61 23.67 21.15
C THR A 56 7.78 24.83 21.68
N SER A 57 6.56 24.62 22.18
CA SER A 57 5.78 25.67 22.84
C SER A 57 6.22 25.92 24.29
N LEU A 58 6.93 24.97 24.91
CA LEU A 58 7.44 25.06 26.28
C LEU A 58 8.73 25.90 26.33
N LYS A 59 8.61 27.18 26.73
CA LYS A 59 9.72 28.16 26.65
C LYS A 59 10.43 28.42 27.98
N THR A 60 9.84 28.00 29.09
CA THR A 60 10.35 28.30 30.44
C THR A 60 10.64 27.02 31.21
N LYS A 61 11.33 27.15 32.35
CA LYS A 61 11.55 26.04 33.27
C LYS A 61 10.20 25.55 33.84
N GLU A 62 9.31 26.47 34.18
CA GLU A 62 7.98 26.19 34.67
C GLU A 62 7.16 25.40 33.64
N ASP A 63 7.23 25.77 32.35
CA ASP A 63 6.55 25.03 31.28
C ASP A 63 7.16 23.65 31.08
N ALA A 64 8.50 23.55 31.15
CA ALA A 64 9.20 22.28 31.10
C ALA A 64 8.85 21.36 32.27
N GLU A 65 8.25 21.86 33.36
CA GLU A 65 7.75 21.08 34.48
C GLU A 65 6.30 20.59 34.30
N LYS A 66 5.50 21.26 33.47
CA LYS A 66 4.09 20.90 33.21
C LYS A 66 3.93 19.69 32.30
N PHE A 67 4.85 19.50 31.36
CA PHE A 67 4.79 18.41 30.39
C PHE A 67 5.77 17.29 30.72
N ARG A 68 5.31 16.04 30.68
CA ARG A 68 6.16 14.86 30.79
C ARG A 68 5.78 13.87 29.70
N LEU A 69 6.74 13.51 28.88
CA LEU A 69 6.63 12.32 28.05
C LEU A 69 6.78 11.10 28.98
N LYS A 70 5.94 10.07 28.80
CA LYS A 70 6.08 8.82 29.54
C LYS A 70 5.81 7.65 28.63
N MET A 71 6.43 6.53 28.97
CA MET A 71 6.11 5.25 28.35
C MET A 71 4.63 4.95 28.54
N MET A 72 4.03 4.31 27.54
CA MET A 72 2.64 3.86 27.59
C MET A 72 2.36 3.06 28.87
N PRO A 73 1.13 3.15 29.43
CA PRO A 73 0.71 2.29 30.52
C PRO A 73 0.97 0.81 30.18
N GLY A 74 1.43 0.07 31.18
CA GLY A 74 1.63 -1.37 31.08
C GLY A 74 0.55 -2.15 31.83
N THR A 75 0.75 -3.46 31.91
CA THR A 75 -0.18 -4.38 32.57
C THR A 75 0.56 -5.33 33.50
N LYS A 76 -0.11 -5.75 34.59
CA LYS A 76 0.35 -6.82 35.49
C LYS A 76 -0.08 -8.20 35.04
N VAL A 77 -0.89 -8.30 33.98
CA VAL A 77 -1.35 -9.56 33.40
C VAL A 77 -1.03 -9.58 31.92
N VAL A 78 -0.54 -10.71 31.43
CA VAL A 78 -0.19 -10.94 30.03
C VAL A 78 -0.94 -12.15 29.50
N LEU A 79 -1.11 -12.21 28.18
CA LEU A 79 -1.69 -13.38 27.55
C LEU A 79 -0.75 -14.58 27.69
N SER A 80 -1.29 -15.73 28.08
CA SER A 80 -0.60 -17.00 28.16
C SER A 80 0.01 -17.36 26.80
N VAL A 81 1.07 -18.18 26.82
CA VAL A 81 1.75 -18.61 25.58
C VAL A 81 0.80 -19.35 24.63
N ASP A 82 -0.20 -20.04 25.15
CA ASP A 82 -1.21 -20.74 24.36
C ASP A 82 -2.38 -19.85 23.91
N GLY A 83 -2.40 -18.57 24.33
CA GLY A 83 -3.35 -17.57 23.93
C GLY A 83 -4.74 -17.71 24.56
N LYS A 84 -4.88 -18.45 25.66
CA LYS A 84 -6.19 -18.80 26.22
C LYS A 84 -6.52 -18.15 27.56
N SER A 85 -5.52 -17.68 28.30
CA SER A 85 -5.71 -17.11 29.64
C SER A 85 -4.78 -15.93 29.95
N LEU A 86 -5.24 -14.98 30.76
CA LEU A 86 -4.49 -13.83 31.23
C LEU A 86 -3.82 -14.29 32.50
N GLU A 87 -2.51 -14.22 32.51
CA GLU A 87 -1.67 -14.71 33.57
C GLU A 87 -0.93 -13.53 34.19
N GLU A 88 -0.80 -13.51 35.52
CA GLU A 88 -0.02 -12.48 36.21
C GLU A 88 1.42 -12.42 35.67
N CYS A 89 2.04 -11.26 35.71
CA CYS A 89 3.46 -11.16 35.43
C CYS A 89 4.28 -11.79 36.55
N ASP A 90 5.29 -12.55 36.15
CA ASP A 90 6.40 -12.96 36.99
C ASP A 90 7.71 -12.81 36.20
N ASP A 91 8.83 -13.08 36.87
CA ASP A 91 10.16 -12.94 36.26
C ASP A 91 10.40 -13.85 35.05
N HIS A 92 9.57 -14.89 34.85
CA HIS A 92 9.70 -15.84 33.74
C HIS A 92 8.80 -15.45 32.57
N ARG A 93 7.57 -15.00 32.84
CA ARG A 93 6.55 -14.59 31.87
C ARG A 93 6.79 -13.16 31.37
N CYS A 94 7.23 -12.27 32.25
CA CYS A 94 7.48 -10.87 31.98
C CYS A 94 8.92 -10.50 32.41
N PRO A 95 9.96 -11.06 31.76
CA PRO A 95 11.36 -10.84 32.15
C PRO A 95 11.82 -9.38 32.04
N PHE A 96 11.02 -8.52 31.41
CA PHE A 96 11.26 -7.09 31.21
C PHE A 96 10.23 -6.22 31.95
N ALA A 97 9.48 -6.78 32.90
CA ALA A 97 8.61 -6.00 33.76
C ALA A 97 9.43 -5.05 34.65
N ASP A 98 8.82 -3.93 35.05
CA ASP A 98 9.44 -3.01 36.00
C ASP A 98 9.45 -3.58 37.44
N GLU A 99 10.02 -2.82 38.37
CA GLU A 99 10.06 -3.15 39.80
C GLU A 99 8.69 -3.41 40.45
N ASN A 100 7.60 -2.97 39.81
CA ASN A 100 6.22 -3.18 40.25
C ASN A 100 5.54 -4.36 39.53
N GLN A 101 6.31 -5.18 38.81
CA GLN A 101 5.85 -6.29 37.97
C GLN A 101 4.87 -5.84 36.88
N ILE A 102 5.07 -4.61 36.36
CA ILE A 102 4.29 -4.08 35.24
C ILE A 102 5.04 -4.32 33.95
N ASN A 103 4.47 -5.15 33.07
CA ASN A 103 4.94 -5.37 31.72
C ASN A 103 4.56 -4.19 30.82
N ARG A 104 5.56 -3.54 30.23
CA ARG A 104 5.38 -2.51 29.19
C ARG A 104 5.97 -3.01 27.89
N ALA A 105 5.23 -2.80 26.82
CA ALA A 105 5.59 -3.23 25.48
C ALA A 105 5.43 -2.03 24.53
N PRO A 106 6.36 -1.06 24.54
CA PRO A 106 6.24 0.11 23.67
C PRO A 106 6.18 -0.35 22.22
N PHE A 107 5.14 0.08 21.51
CA PHE A 107 4.91 -0.30 20.12
C PHE A 107 5.55 0.73 19.19
N TYR A 108 6.48 0.27 18.35
CA TYR A 108 7.15 1.08 17.33
C TYR A 108 6.28 1.12 16.07
N GLY A 109 5.08 1.70 16.23
CA GLY A 109 4.03 1.68 15.21
C GLY A 109 4.39 2.42 13.93
N GLU A 110 3.92 1.86 12.82
CA GLU A 110 4.00 2.38 11.45
C GLU A 110 5.40 2.53 10.83
N GLY A 111 6.43 1.93 11.41
CA GLY A 111 7.68 1.61 10.70
C GLY A 111 8.51 2.82 10.25
N GLY A 112 8.06 4.04 10.59
CA GLY A 112 8.67 5.29 10.20
C GLY A 112 8.56 5.60 8.70
N VAL A 113 9.23 6.69 8.29
CA VAL A 113 9.33 7.07 6.89
C VAL A 113 10.49 6.32 6.25
N ALA A 114 10.23 5.58 5.18
CA ALA A 114 11.23 4.83 4.43
C ALA A 114 11.41 5.38 3.01
N ILE A 115 12.64 5.32 2.49
CA ILE A 115 12.93 5.58 1.08
C ILE A 115 13.05 4.22 0.39
N ALA A 116 12.21 3.99 -0.62
CA ALA A 116 12.22 2.78 -1.43
C ALA A 116 12.64 3.09 -2.86
N PHE A 117 13.49 2.23 -3.43
CA PHE A 117 13.92 2.34 -4.82
C PHE A 117 13.11 1.41 -5.71
N ASN A 118 12.74 1.88 -6.90
CA ASN A 118 12.08 1.04 -7.88
C ASN A 118 13.12 0.05 -8.45
N PRO A 119 12.87 -1.27 -8.38
CA PRO A 119 13.81 -2.28 -8.85
C PRO A 119 14.08 -2.23 -10.36
N HIS A 120 13.29 -1.46 -11.12
CA HIS A 120 13.43 -1.28 -12.57
C HIS A 120 14.22 0.00 -12.96
N MET A 121 14.80 0.71 -11.99
CA MET A 121 15.65 1.87 -12.29
C MET A 121 16.87 1.47 -13.13
N THR A 122 17.29 2.35 -14.04
CA THR A 122 18.61 2.21 -14.68
C THR A 122 19.70 2.33 -13.63
N PRO A 123 20.89 1.73 -13.83
CA PRO A 123 22.00 1.82 -12.87
C PRO A 123 22.34 3.27 -12.49
N GLU A 124 22.36 4.18 -13.46
CA GLU A 124 22.62 5.61 -13.26
C GLU A 124 21.55 6.28 -12.36
N ASN A 125 20.27 6.01 -12.60
CA ASN A 125 19.20 6.57 -11.76
C ASN A 125 19.21 5.97 -10.35
N LEU A 126 19.55 4.70 -10.21
CA LEU A 126 19.69 4.06 -8.91
C LEU A 126 20.84 4.69 -8.12
N GLU A 127 21.99 4.95 -8.76
CA GLU A 127 23.13 5.64 -8.14
C GLU A 127 22.77 7.06 -7.69
N ALA A 128 22.12 7.83 -8.56
CA ALA A 128 21.66 9.18 -8.23
C ALA A 128 20.63 9.18 -7.08
N ALA A 129 19.63 8.30 -7.13
CA ALA A 129 18.62 8.17 -6.08
C ALA A 129 19.23 7.71 -4.74
N THR A 130 20.20 6.78 -4.79
CA THR A 130 20.93 6.33 -3.60
C THR A 130 21.74 7.46 -3.00
N SER A 131 22.46 8.22 -3.82
CA SER A 131 23.25 9.37 -3.38
C SER A 131 22.37 10.43 -2.72
N PHE A 132 21.21 10.74 -3.33
CA PHE A 132 20.23 11.64 -2.74
C PHE A 132 19.70 11.14 -1.40
N ALA A 133 19.34 9.86 -1.29
CA ALA A 133 18.87 9.27 -0.04
C ALA A 133 19.93 9.31 1.06
N ILE A 134 21.20 9.06 0.72
CA ILE A 134 22.33 9.15 1.66
C ILE A 134 22.51 10.60 2.14
N SER A 135 22.43 11.59 1.25
CA SER A 135 22.50 13.00 1.63
C SER A 135 21.35 13.35 2.58
N LEU A 136 20.10 13.13 2.14
CA LEU A 136 18.89 13.49 2.88
C LEU A 136 18.84 12.87 4.28
N THR A 137 19.29 11.63 4.41
CA THR A 137 19.32 10.93 5.69
C THR A 137 20.63 11.12 6.44
N GLY A 138 21.64 11.78 5.86
CA GLY A 138 22.97 11.95 6.41
C GLY A 138 22.97 12.81 7.69
N PRO A 139 24.00 12.71 8.55
CA PRO A 139 24.04 13.40 9.84
C PRO A 139 23.94 14.93 9.73
N GLU A 140 24.42 15.51 8.62
CA GLU A 140 24.38 16.96 8.36
C GLU A 140 22.95 17.47 8.11
N ASP A 141 22.19 16.78 7.25
CA ASP A 141 20.85 17.19 6.86
C ASP A 141 19.76 16.68 7.82
N SER A 142 19.99 15.52 8.42
CA SER A 142 18.97 14.81 9.23
C SER A 142 18.55 15.56 10.48
N LEU A 143 19.49 16.17 11.20
CA LEU A 143 19.20 16.85 12.46
C LEU A 143 18.36 18.12 12.25
N PRO A 144 18.72 19.08 11.37
CA PRO A 144 17.87 20.25 11.10
C PRO A 144 16.49 19.87 10.55
N LEU A 145 16.39 18.81 9.74
CA LEU A 145 15.10 18.32 9.26
C LEU A 145 14.24 17.81 10.42
N LEU A 146 14.85 17.08 11.36
CA LEU A 146 14.18 16.54 12.52
C LEU A 146 13.70 17.63 13.49
N THR A 147 14.51 18.63 13.80
CA THR A 147 14.23 19.57 14.90
C THR A 147 13.06 20.51 14.62
N LYS A 148 12.78 20.79 13.35
CA LYS A 148 11.71 21.68 12.90
C LYS A 148 10.33 21.22 13.37
N ALA A 149 9.61 22.09 14.06
CA ALA A 149 8.29 21.77 14.65
C ALA A 149 7.23 21.30 13.64
N GLY A 150 7.28 21.80 12.41
CA GLY A 150 6.35 21.40 11.34
C GLY A 150 6.67 20.05 10.70
N ASN A 151 7.79 19.41 11.06
CA ASN A 151 8.17 18.11 10.52
C ASN A 151 7.79 16.99 11.50
N LEU A 152 7.13 15.95 11.01
CA LEU A 152 6.66 14.82 11.82
C LEU A 152 7.68 13.68 11.96
N LEU A 153 8.93 13.87 11.50
CA LEU A 153 9.97 12.84 11.65
C LEU A 153 10.28 12.55 13.11
N ASP A 154 10.29 11.29 13.51
CA ASP A 154 10.87 10.89 14.79
C ASP A 154 12.40 10.86 14.70
N PRO A 155 13.14 10.96 15.81
CA PRO A 155 14.58 10.75 15.79
C PRO A 155 14.89 9.33 15.32
N TYR A 156 15.72 9.20 14.30
CA TYR A 156 16.07 7.89 13.73
C TYR A 156 17.57 7.58 13.77
N ARG A 157 18.36 8.42 14.48
CA ARG A 157 19.80 8.22 14.68
C ARG A 157 20.19 8.54 16.11
N TYR A 158 21.08 7.75 16.68
CA TYR A 158 21.72 8.06 17.96
C TYR A 158 22.48 9.40 17.93
N SER A 159 23.01 9.80 16.77
CA SER A 159 23.69 11.09 16.61
C SER A 159 22.77 12.29 16.85
N HIS A 160 21.44 12.15 16.70
CA HIS A 160 20.51 13.24 17.03
C HIS A 160 20.50 13.57 18.53
N PHE A 161 20.96 12.65 19.36
CA PHE A 161 21.00 12.79 20.81
C PHE A 161 22.39 13.06 21.37
N LYS A 162 23.38 13.20 20.48
CA LYS A 162 24.77 13.35 20.86
C LYS A 162 24.96 14.70 21.57
N ASN A 163 25.68 14.67 22.70
CA ASN A 163 26.08 15.86 23.46
C ASN A 163 24.94 16.80 23.91
N LEU A 164 23.67 16.35 23.89
CA LEU A 164 22.54 17.20 24.32
C LEU A 164 22.61 17.64 25.79
N GLY A 165 23.46 17.04 26.61
CA GLY A 165 23.75 17.49 27.98
C GLY A 165 24.50 18.83 28.07
N ASP A 166 25.14 19.26 26.97
CA ASP A 166 25.81 20.56 26.87
C ASP A 166 24.97 21.50 26.01
N PRO A 167 24.41 22.60 26.55
CA PRO A 167 23.62 23.57 25.77
C PRO A 167 24.44 24.26 24.67
N GLU A 168 25.77 24.26 24.76
CA GLU A 168 26.66 24.85 23.76
C GLU A 168 27.10 23.86 22.67
N SER A 169 26.70 22.59 22.76
CA SER A 169 26.93 21.60 21.70
C SER A 169 26.25 22.01 20.39
N GLU A 170 26.83 21.60 19.27
CA GLU A 170 26.24 21.84 17.94
C GLU A 170 24.83 21.27 17.85
N GLU A 171 24.61 20.07 18.40
CA GLU A 171 23.30 19.44 18.41
C GLU A 171 22.28 20.26 19.22
N SER A 172 22.64 20.70 20.43
CA SER A 172 21.75 21.54 21.26
C SER A 172 21.43 22.87 20.62
N LYS A 173 22.39 23.47 19.91
CA LYS A 173 22.18 24.72 19.18
C LYS A 173 21.18 24.56 18.03
N VAL A 174 21.20 23.44 17.31
CA VAL A 174 20.21 23.16 16.25
C VAL A 174 18.81 23.03 16.84
N TYR A 175 18.64 22.28 17.93
CA TYR A 175 17.36 22.20 18.66
C TYR A 175 16.91 23.58 19.17
N GLY A 176 17.82 24.34 19.79
CA GLY A 176 17.54 25.68 20.32
C GLY A 176 17.12 26.67 19.23
N ALA A 177 17.74 26.60 18.05
CA ALA A 177 17.38 27.42 16.88
C ALA A 177 15.94 27.18 16.41
N ASP A 178 15.44 25.95 16.56
CA ASP A 178 14.03 25.58 16.29
C ASP A 178 13.11 25.77 17.50
N GLY A 179 13.59 26.44 18.55
CA GLY A 179 12.78 26.89 19.67
C GLY A 179 12.59 25.87 20.78
N TRP A 180 13.41 24.81 20.83
CA TRP A 180 13.41 23.89 21.96
C TRP A 180 14.07 24.51 23.18
N TYR A 181 13.39 24.47 24.32
CA TYR A 181 14.02 24.79 25.60
C TYR A 181 14.89 23.61 26.06
N HIS A 182 16.11 23.90 26.52
CA HIS A 182 17.12 22.88 26.80
C HIS A 182 16.68 21.84 27.85
N GLN A 183 16.02 22.27 28.94
CA GLN A 183 15.52 21.31 29.93
C GLN A 183 14.42 20.40 29.38
N THR A 184 13.53 20.94 28.52
CA THR A 184 12.51 20.17 27.82
C THR A 184 13.14 19.12 26.92
N LEU A 185 14.20 19.50 26.19
CA LEU A 185 14.97 18.60 25.33
C LEU A 185 15.59 17.44 26.12
N LEU A 186 16.21 17.71 27.26
CA LEU A 186 16.80 16.68 28.13
C LEU A 186 15.75 15.71 28.70
N ASN A 187 14.62 16.24 29.15
CA ASN A 187 13.51 15.43 29.64
C ASN A 187 12.98 14.51 28.53
N TRP A 188 12.73 15.08 27.34
CA TRP A 188 12.27 14.35 26.17
C TRP A 188 13.27 13.28 25.73
N GLN A 189 14.58 13.58 25.66
CA GLN A 189 15.61 12.60 25.32
C GLN A 189 15.56 11.40 26.27
N LYS A 190 15.53 11.65 27.57
CA LYS A 190 15.48 10.59 28.58
C LYS A 190 14.27 9.68 28.39
N ASP A 191 13.08 10.28 28.26
CA ASP A 191 11.83 9.52 28.16
C ASP A 191 11.73 8.81 26.79
N TYR A 192 12.17 9.44 25.69
CA TYR A 192 12.24 8.83 24.37
C TYR A 192 13.16 7.60 24.35
N MET A 193 14.39 7.74 24.84
CA MET A 193 15.37 6.65 24.87
C MET A 193 14.88 5.49 25.73
N SER A 194 14.19 5.77 26.84
CA SER A 194 13.62 4.72 27.69
C SER A 194 12.59 3.85 26.96
N ALA A 195 11.82 4.43 26.02
CA ALA A 195 10.87 3.71 25.19
C ALA A 195 11.54 3.04 24.01
N PHE A 196 12.43 3.74 23.30
CA PHE A 196 13.09 3.27 22.08
C PHE A 196 14.08 2.11 22.33
N GLU A 197 14.78 2.13 23.46
CA GLU A 197 15.71 1.07 23.85
C GLU A 197 15.08 -0.01 24.73
N HIS A 198 13.75 0.04 24.93
CA HIS A 198 13.08 -0.90 25.81
C HIS A 198 13.24 -2.34 25.29
N PRO A 199 13.69 -3.30 26.11
CA PRO A 199 13.97 -4.66 25.66
C PRO A 199 12.71 -5.42 25.22
N ASN A 200 11.53 -4.98 25.68
CA ASN A 200 10.22 -5.50 25.26
C ASN A 200 9.54 -4.67 24.17
N GLY A 201 10.29 -3.91 23.38
CA GLY A 201 9.75 -3.10 22.30
C GLY A 201 9.12 -3.95 21.19
N VAL A 202 7.90 -3.61 20.78
CA VAL A 202 7.14 -4.36 19.77
C VAL A 202 7.33 -3.70 18.42
N LYS A 203 7.82 -4.47 17.45
CA LYS A 203 7.99 -4.01 16.07
C LYS A 203 6.68 -4.07 15.29
N ASP A 204 6.63 -3.21 14.31
CA ASP A 204 5.56 -3.10 13.35
C ASP A 204 5.34 -4.39 12.55
N LEU A 205 4.08 -4.67 12.18
CA LEU A 205 3.73 -5.85 11.40
C LEU A 205 4.23 -5.73 9.95
N ALA A 206 5.37 -6.33 9.63
CA ALA A 206 5.97 -6.27 8.29
C ALA A 206 5.68 -7.54 7.47
N ILE A 207 4.44 -7.66 7.01
CA ILE A 207 3.97 -8.78 6.19
C ILE A 207 3.28 -8.30 4.91
N TYR A 208 3.13 -9.18 3.92
CA TYR A 208 2.37 -8.84 2.72
C TYR A 208 0.90 -8.56 3.04
N GLY A 209 0.40 -7.50 2.44
CA GLY A 209 -0.97 -7.06 2.64
C GLY A 209 -1.25 -6.44 4.00
N LYS A 210 -0.22 -5.94 4.72
CA LYS A 210 -0.36 -5.23 6.01
C LYS A 210 -1.56 -4.27 6.01
N VAL A 211 -1.68 -3.44 4.97
CA VAL A 211 -2.75 -2.44 4.81
C VAL A 211 -4.14 -3.08 4.87
N GLN A 212 -4.32 -4.31 4.37
CA GLN A 212 -5.60 -5.03 4.45
C GLN A 212 -5.87 -5.59 5.86
N TYR A 213 -4.84 -5.91 6.65
CA TYR A 213 -5.01 -6.37 8.03
C TYR A 213 -5.34 -5.21 8.98
N THR A 214 -4.70 -4.05 8.78
CA THR A 214 -4.88 -2.88 9.64
C THR A 214 -6.01 -1.97 9.16
N GLY A 215 -6.28 -1.94 7.86
CA GLY A 215 -7.27 -1.05 7.26
C GLY A 215 -8.72 -1.54 7.33
N GLU A 216 -9.60 -0.88 6.57
CA GLU A 216 -11.04 -1.16 6.45
C GLU A 216 -11.39 -2.65 6.22
N SER A 217 -10.52 -3.41 5.55
CA SER A 217 -10.74 -4.84 5.28
C SER A 217 -10.72 -5.72 6.54
N ALA A 218 -10.20 -5.23 7.66
CA ALA A 218 -10.16 -5.96 8.92
C ALA A 218 -10.24 -5.02 10.14
N LEU A 219 -9.11 -4.54 10.65
CA LEU A 219 -9.06 -3.91 11.99
C LEU A 219 -9.87 -2.61 12.09
N GLU A 220 -9.68 -1.64 11.20
CA GLU A 220 -10.39 -0.35 11.26
C GLU A 220 -11.91 -0.51 11.26
N SER A 221 -12.47 -1.33 10.35
CA SER A 221 -13.93 -1.48 10.27
C SER A 221 -14.52 -2.17 11.51
N VAL A 222 -13.81 -3.13 12.09
CA VAL A 222 -14.22 -3.79 13.33
C VAL A 222 -14.19 -2.82 14.51
N LEU A 223 -13.14 -2.01 14.63
CA LEU A 223 -13.01 -1.04 15.72
C LEU A 223 -14.07 0.06 15.64
N ILE A 224 -14.38 0.55 14.44
CA ILE A 224 -15.46 1.53 14.23
C ILE A 224 -16.80 0.96 14.72
N ASP A 225 -17.15 -0.26 14.29
CA ASP A 225 -18.42 -0.88 14.68
C ASP A 225 -18.48 -1.16 16.20
N LEU A 226 -17.35 -1.48 16.84
CA LEU A 226 -17.23 -1.61 18.29
C LEU A 226 -17.46 -0.26 19.01
N PHE A 227 -16.83 0.82 18.53
CA PHE A 227 -16.93 2.14 19.17
C PHE A 227 -18.33 2.74 19.02
N GLU A 228 -18.98 2.53 17.88
CA GLU A 228 -20.37 2.91 17.63
C GLU A 228 -21.38 2.02 18.35
N GLY A 229 -20.93 0.95 19.02
CA GLY A 229 -21.77 0.02 19.77
C GLY A 229 -22.66 -0.87 18.89
N LYS A 230 -22.32 -1.03 17.61
CA LYS A 230 -22.99 -1.96 16.68
C LYS A 230 -22.62 -3.42 16.97
N GLU A 231 -21.42 -3.64 17.49
CA GLU A 231 -20.92 -4.94 17.94
C GLU A 231 -20.36 -4.80 19.36
N ASN A 232 -20.44 -5.88 20.14
CA ASN A 232 -19.71 -5.98 21.40
C ASN A 232 -18.30 -6.55 21.20
N ALA A 233 -17.45 -6.49 22.24
CA ALA A 233 -16.06 -6.93 22.16
C ALA A 233 -15.87 -8.39 21.73
N GLU A 234 -16.78 -9.30 22.10
CA GLU A 234 -16.68 -10.71 21.70
C GLU A 234 -17.06 -10.92 20.23
N GLU A 235 -18.09 -10.22 19.75
CA GLU A 235 -18.47 -10.20 18.33
C GLU A 235 -17.34 -9.61 17.47
N SER A 236 -16.79 -8.47 17.89
CA SER A 236 -15.67 -7.81 17.22
C SER A 236 -14.41 -8.67 17.22
N ARG A 237 -14.08 -9.34 18.33
CA ARG A 237 -12.98 -10.33 18.40
C ARG A 237 -13.16 -11.42 17.36
N ALA A 238 -14.33 -12.06 17.34
CA ALA A 238 -14.62 -13.15 16.41
C ALA A 238 -14.56 -12.69 14.94
N ARG A 239 -15.06 -11.49 14.66
CA ARG A 239 -15.00 -10.88 13.31
C ARG A 239 -13.55 -10.58 12.90
N LEU A 240 -12.74 -10.03 13.81
CA LEU A 240 -11.32 -9.74 13.56
C LEU A 240 -10.53 -11.03 13.28
N GLU A 241 -10.69 -12.06 14.12
CA GLU A 241 -10.05 -13.37 13.92
C GLU A 241 -10.42 -13.98 12.57
N LYS A 242 -11.70 -13.92 12.20
CA LYS A 242 -12.18 -14.40 10.90
C LYS A 242 -11.57 -13.62 9.74
N ALA A 243 -11.55 -12.29 9.82
CA ALA A 243 -10.97 -11.43 8.79
C ALA A 243 -9.48 -11.73 8.60
N TRP A 244 -8.72 -11.82 9.70
CA TRP A 244 -7.30 -12.17 9.68
C TRP A 244 -7.06 -13.58 9.14
N SER A 245 -7.89 -14.57 9.50
CA SER A 245 -7.79 -15.93 8.96
C SER A 245 -8.03 -15.97 7.44
N ILE A 246 -8.99 -15.20 6.93
CA ILE A 246 -9.28 -15.10 5.49
C ILE A 246 -8.11 -14.45 4.75
N LEU A 247 -7.57 -13.33 5.27
CA LEU A 247 -6.42 -12.64 4.68
C LEU A 247 -5.18 -13.53 4.70
N THR A 248 -4.90 -14.18 5.83
CA THR A 248 -3.73 -15.08 5.98
C THR A 248 -3.83 -16.24 5.01
N SER A 249 -5.02 -16.83 4.86
CA SER A 249 -5.26 -17.91 3.90
C SER A 249 -5.10 -17.43 2.45
N ARG A 250 -5.61 -16.24 2.12
CA ARG A 250 -5.51 -15.63 0.78
C ARG A 250 -4.06 -15.41 0.36
N TYR A 251 -3.23 -14.89 1.26
CA TYR A 251 -1.81 -14.64 1.00
C TYR A 251 -0.93 -15.87 1.20
N GLY A 252 -1.46 -16.93 1.83
CA GLY A 252 -0.76 -18.16 2.15
C GLY A 252 -0.19 -18.17 3.57
N ASN A 253 -0.76 -19.01 4.44
CA ASN A 253 -0.41 -19.11 5.87
C ASN A 253 1.10 -19.25 6.11
N HIS A 254 1.75 -20.16 5.36
CA HIS A 254 3.18 -20.41 5.52
C HIS A 254 4.06 -19.24 5.03
N ILE A 255 3.63 -18.52 4.00
CA ILE A 255 4.34 -17.32 3.51
C ILE A 255 4.24 -16.23 4.57
N GLN A 256 3.04 -15.99 5.09
CA GLN A 256 2.79 -15.00 6.12
C GLN A 256 3.58 -15.30 7.41
N GLN A 257 3.56 -16.55 7.87
CA GLN A 257 4.34 -16.98 9.03
C GLN A 257 5.85 -16.74 8.83
N LYS A 258 6.41 -17.13 7.68
CA LYS A 258 7.82 -16.89 7.37
C LYS A 258 8.16 -15.41 7.30
N MET A 259 7.29 -14.59 6.72
CA MET A 259 7.50 -13.14 6.67
C MET A 259 7.50 -12.51 8.05
N TYR A 260 6.55 -12.90 8.89
CA TYR A 260 6.48 -12.44 10.26
C TYR A 260 7.70 -12.88 11.08
N GLN A 261 8.14 -14.14 10.95
CA GLN A 261 9.38 -14.60 11.56
C GLN A 261 10.59 -13.79 11.09
N LYS A 262 10.69 -13.55 9.77
CA LYS A 262 11.76 -12.73 9.18
C LYS A 262 11.72 -11.29 9.69
N SER A 263 10.55 -10.67 9.84
CA SER A 263 10.44 -9.30 10.37
C SER A 263 10.86 -9.20 11.83
N LEU A 264 10.69 -10.28 12.59
CA LEU A 264 11.19 -10.41 13.96
C LEU A 264 12.68 -10.76 14.03
N GLY A 265 13.34 -11.04 12.90
CA GLY A 265 14.74 -11.49 12.86
C GLY A 265 14.94 -12.94 13.31
N LEU A 266 13.88 -13.73 13.33
CA LEU A 266 13.92 -15.14 13.71
C LEU A 266 14.42 -16.02 12.54
N PRO A 267 15.06 -17.17 12.82
CA PRO A 267 15.48 -18.09 11.77
C PRO A 267 14.28 -18.57 10.95
N THR A 268 14.33 -18.37 9.63
CA THR A 268 13.35 -18.92 8.70
C THR A 268 13.98 -20.02 7.86
N SER A 269 13.30 -21.17 7.69
CA SER A 269 13.69 -22.12 6.64
C SER A 269 13.59 -21.44 5.27
N SER A 270 14.46 -21.81 4.32
CA SER A 270 14.53 -21.20 2.99
C SER A 270 13.14 -21.02 2.38
N LEU A 271 12.91 -19.88 1.73
CA LEU A 271 11.64 -19.57 1.08
C LEU A 271 11.42 -20.57 -0.06
N GLU A 272 10.73 -21.67 0.22
CA GLU A 272 10.22 -22.55 -0.83
C GLU A 272 9.23 -21.69 -1.62
N VAL A 273 9.62 -21.32 -2.84
CA VAL A 273 8.68 -20.74 -3.80
C VAL A 273 7.50 -21.72 -3.85
N PRO A 274 6.28 -21.28 -3.48
CA PRO A 274 5.17 -22.20 -3.35
C PRO A 274 5.01 -22.96 -4.66
N VAL A 275 4.95 -24.29 -4.58
CA VAL A 275 4.67 -25.16 -5.74
C VAL A 275 3.40 -24.70 -6.47
N VAL A 276 2.48 -24.03 -5.78
CA VAL A 276 1.29 -23.38 -6.36
C VAL A 276 1.65 -22.23 -7.29
N ILE A 277 2.62 -21.35 -6.96
CA ILE A 277 3.08 -20.28 -7.85
C ILE A 277 3.79 -20.89 -9.06
N LEU A 278 4.64 -21.90 -8.84
CA LEU A 278 5.27 -22.65 -9.92
C LEU A 278 4.21 -23.33 -10.81
N GLY A 279 3.17 -23.91 -10.20
CA GLY A 279 2.06 -24.57 -10.88
C GLY A 279 1.23 -23.60 -11.71
N VAL A 280 0.90 -22.42 -11.18
CA VAL A 280 0.20 -21.37 -11.93
C VAL A 280 1.05 -20.89 -13.10
N VAL A 281 2.34 -20.63 -12.89
CA VAL A 281 3.26 -20.24 -13.97
C VAL A 281 3.36 -21.32 -15.04
N LEU A 282 3.50 -22.60 -14.65
CA LEU A 282 3.56 -23.72 -15.59
C LEU A 282 2.25 -23.92 -16.34
N VAL A 283 1.11 -23.77 -15.69
CA VAL A 283 -0.21 -23.83 -16.34
C VAL A 283 -0.38 -22.65 -17.30
N SER A 284 -0.03 -21.43 -16.91
CA SER A 284 -0.10 -20.25 -17.77
C SER A 284 0.81 -20.37 -18.99
N VAL A 285 2.06 -20.83 -18.81
CA VAL A 285 3.00 -21.11 -19.91
C VAL A 285 2.46 -22.21 -20.81
N GLY A 286 1.89 -23.28 -20.23
CA GLY A 286 1.25 -24.37 -20.97
C GLY A 286 0.06 -23.89 -21.81
N THR A 287 -0.81 -23.05 -21.24
CA THR A 287 -1.95 -22.44 -21.94
C THR A 287 -1.50 -21.53 -23.07
N VAL A 288 -0.50 -20.68 -22.84
CA VAL A 288 0.05 -19.80 -23.90
C VAL A 288 0.69 -20.62 -25.01
N ALA A 289 1.45 -21.67 -24.68
CA ALA A 289 2.04 -22.57 -25.67
C ALA A 289 0.97 -23.32 -26.47
N PHE A 290 -0.10 -23.79 -25.83
CA PHE A 290 -1.24 -24.44 -26.50
C PHE A 290 -1.98 -23.47 -27.43
N LEU A 291 -2.23 -22.24 -26.99
CA LEU A 291 -2.85 -21.19 -27.82
C LEU A 291 -1.96 -20.84 -29.01
N ALA A 292 -0.65 -20.70 -28.81
CA ALA A 292 0.31 -20.47 -29.89
C ALA A 292 0.33 -21.64 -30.90
N PHE A 293 0.26 -22.88 -30.42
CA PHE A 293 0.17 -24.06 -31.26
C PHE A 293 -1.14 -24.11 -32.06
N LYS A 294 -2.29 -23.89 -31.42
CA LYS A 294 -3.60 -23.81 -32.07
C LYS A 294 -3.65 -22.69 -33.11
N ASN A 295 -3.08 -21.53 -32.80
CA ASN A 295 -3.01 -20.41 -33.73
C ASN A 295 -2.14 -20.73 -34.95
N ARG A 296 -1.00 -21.42 -34.76
CA ARG A 296 -0.19 -21.95 -35.88
C ARG A 296 -0.95 -22.96 -36.72
N GLN A 297 -1.68 -23.88 -36.09
CA GLN A 297 -2.49 -24.89 -36.79
C GLN A 297 -3.60 -24.23 -37.63
N LEU A 298 -4.29 -23.25 -37.05
CA LEU A 298 -5.33 -22.47 -37.71
C LEU A 298 -4.75 -21.66 -38.88
N SER A 299 -3.63 -20.97 -38.67
CA SER A 299 -2.91 -20.25 -39.72
C SER A 299 -2.51 -21.18 -40.87
N HIS A 300 -2.07 -22.40 -40.56
CA HIS A 300 -1.72 -23.38 -41.59
C HIS A 300 -2.96 -23.86 -42.36
N SER A 301 -4.06 -24.13 -41.67
CA SER A 301 -5.35 -24.49 -42.29
C SER A 301 -5.87 -23.37 -43.20
N LEU A 302 -5.89 -22.13 -42.71
CA LEU A 302 -6.29 -20.94 -43.46
C LEU A 302 -5.36 -20.70 -44.66
N SER A 303 -4.05 -20.93 -44.53
CA SER A 303 -3.11 -20.81 -45.66
C SER A 303 -3.38 -21.87 -46.74
N LYS A 304 -3.83 -23.06 -46.34
CA LYS A 304 -4.19 -24.16 -47.24
C LYS A 304 -5.54 -23.90 -47.92
N GLU A 305 -6.52 -23.38 -47.18
CA GLU A 305 -7.78 -22.90 -47.73
C GLU A 305 -7.60 -21.68 -48.65
N MET A 306 -6.73 -20.73 -48.32
CA MET A 306 -6.39 -19.60 -49.20
C MET A 306 -5.72 -20.07 -50.50
N LYS A 307 -4.87 -21.10 -50.45
CA LYS A 307 -4.32 -21.73 -51.66
C LYS A 307 -5.40 -22.43 -52.49
N ASN A 308 -6.39 -23.05 -51.85
CA ASN A 308 -7.54 -23.65 -52.55
C ASN A 308 -8.57 -22.61 -53.05
N SER A 309 -8.67 -21.47 -52.36
CA SER A 309 -9.54 -20.33 -52.67
C SER A 309 -9.02 -19.46 -53.82
N ARG A 310 -7.74 -19.59 -54.21
CA ARG A 310 -7.22 -19.03 -55.47
C ARG A 310 -7.89 -19.59 -56.74
N THR A 311 -8.76 -20.59 -56.61
CA THR A 311 -9.67 -21.06 -57.68
C THR A 311 -10.99 -20.24 -57.75
N ILE A 312 -11.20 -19.28 -56.85
CA ILE A 312 -12.36 -18.38 -56.80
C ILE A 312 -11.97 -17.00 -57.37
N SER A 313 -11.48 -16.96 -58.61
CA SER A 313 -11.12 -15.71 -59.32
C SER A 313 -12.31 -14.89 -59.83
N LYS A 314 -13.54 -15.23 -59.43
CA LYS A 314 -14.77 -14.52 -59.84
C LYS A 314 -15.21 -13.41 -58.87
N TRP A 315 -14.77 -13.44 -57.61
CA TRP A 315 -15.22 -12.47 -56.59
C TRP A 315 -14.33 -11.23 -56.48
N THR A 316 -13.03 -11.33 -56.77
CA THR A 316 -12.11 -10.17 -56.83
C THR A 316 -12.52 -9.17 -57.90
N LYS A 317 -13.09 -9.63 -59.02
CA LYS A 317 -13.57 -8.77 -60.11
C LYS A 317 -14.83 -7.95 -59.71
N LEU A 318 -15.65 -8.46 -58.79
CA LEU A 318 -16.86 -7.77 -58.31
C LEU A 318 -16.56 -6.70 -57.26
N VAL A 319 -15.48 -6.86 -56.50
CA VAL A 319 -15.03 -5.89 -55.48
C VAL A 319 -14.21 -4.76 -56.10
N GLU A 320 -13.44 -5.05 -57.16
CA GLU A 320 -12.67 -4.04 -57.90
C GLU A 320 -13.54 -3.04 -58.67
N ASP A 321 -14.79 -3.38 -59.01
CA ASP A 321 -15.70 -2.49 -59.75
C ASP A 321 -16.65 -1.65 -58.87
N ASN A 322 -16.56 -1.77 -57.53
CA ASN A 322 -17.37 -0.98 -56.60
C ASN A 322 -16.68 0.37 -56.23
N PRO A 323 -17.31 1.53 -56.47
CA PRO A 323 -16.76 2.84 -56.14
C PRO A 323 -16.42 3.04 -54.66
N ALA A 324 -17.22 2.48 -53.75
CA ALA A 324 -16.99 2.60 -52.30
C ALA A 324 -15.74 1.83 -51.87
N SER A 325 -15.48 0.67 -52.48
CA SER A 325 -14.28 -0.12 -52.21
C SER A 325 -13.02 0.59 -52.72
N ARG A 326 -13.10 1.21 -53.92
CA ARG A 326 -12.00 2.05 -54.47
C ARG A 326 -11.70 3.24 -53.56
N LEU A 327 -12.71 3.93 -53.06
CA LEU A 327 -12.55 5.05 -52.13
C LEU A 327 -11.88 4.60 -50.82
N MET A 328 -12.32 3.49 -50.24
CA MET A 328 -11.74 2.97 -48.99
C MET A 328 -10.29 2.53 -49.17
N ASN A 329 -9.93 1.95 -50.32
CA ASN A 329 -8.54 1.60 -50.62
C ASN A 329 -7.65 2.84 -50.80
N VAL A 330 -8.14 3.90 -51.47
CA VAL A 330 -7.42 5.18 -51.57
C VAL A 330 -7.21 5.79 -50.17
N LEU A 331 -8.26 5.83 -49.35
CA LEU A 331 -8.18 6.38 -47.99
C LEU A 331 -7.24 5.58 -47.08
N ALA A 332 -7.22 4.25 -47.20
CA ALA A 332 -6.30 3.41 -46.45
C ALA A 332 -4.84 3.66 -46.83
N LEU A 333 -4.53 3.75 -48.13
CA LEU A 333 -3.17 4.04 -48.60
C LEU A 333 -2.68 5.42 -48.16
N VAL A 334 -3.56 6.43 -48.22
CA VAL A 334 -3.26 7.79 -47.71
C VAL A 334 -3.01 7.76 -46.21
N ARG A 335 -3.84 7.05 -45.43
CA ARG A 335 -3.68 6.92 -43.97
C ARG A 335 -2.36 6.23 -43.60
N GLU A 336 -1.90 5.29 -44.42
CA GLU A 336 -0.63 4.58 -44.23
C GLU A 336 0.59 5.35 -44.77
N GLY A 337 0.42 6.57 -45.29
CA GLY A 337 1.50 7.40 -45.83
C GLY A 337 2.12 6.86 -47.13
N LYS A 338 1.41 5.97 -47.85
CA LYS A 338 1.86 5.39 -49.11
C LYS A 338 1.44 6.27 -50.29
N GLN A 339 2.27 6.30 -51.32
CA GLN A 339 1.92 7.00 -52.57
C GLN A 339 0.78 6.27 -53.27
N VAL A 340 -0.31 6.99 -53.57
CA VAL A 340 -1.48 6.43 -54.25
C VAL A 340 -1.27 6.44 -55.76
N ASP A 341 -1.58 5.32 -56.42
CA ASP A 341 -1.54 5.23 -57.90
C ASP A 341 -2.57 6.19 -58.51
N THR A 342 -2.12 7.10 -59.37
CA THR A 342 -2.96 8.10 -60.02
C THR A 342 -4.05 7.47 -60.90
N LYS A 343 -3.81 6.29 -61.47
CA LYS A 343 -4.83 5.57 -62.26
C LYS A 343 -6.02 5.11 -61.41
N LEU A 344 -5.77 4.80 -60.14
CA LEU A 344 -6.82 4.40 -59.19
C LEU A 344 -7.71 5.59 -58.82
N VAL A 345 -7.09 6.77 -58.67
CA VAL A 345 -7.78 8.04 -58.43
C VAL A 345 -8.62 8.44 -59.64
N ASP A 346 -8.08 8.35 -60.86
CA ASP A 346 -8.80 8.67 -62.10
C ASP A 346 -10.01 7.73 -62.28
N ALA A 347 -9.85 6.44 -62.03
CA ALA A 347 -10.94 5.46 -62.12
C ALA A 347 -12.05 5.72 -61.09
N LEU A 348 -11.69 6.18 -59.88
CA LEU A 348 -12.65 6.60 -58.86
C LEU A 348 -13.41 7.85 -59.31
N MET A 349 -12.72 8.87 -59.84
CA MET A 349 -13.35 10.11 -60.32
C MET A 349 -14.31 9.87 -61.49
N ILE A 350 -13.95 8.99 -62.43
CA ILE A 350 -14.84 8.60 -63.53
C ILE A 350 -16.11 7.91 -63.01
N SER A 351 -15.98 7.03 -61.99
CA SER A 351 -17.12 6.36 -61.37
C SER A 351 -18.04 7.33 -60.61
N LEU A 352 -17.48 8.36 -59.97
CA LEU A 352 -18.23 9.41 -59.28
C LEU A 352 -18.98 10.33 -60.25
N MET A 353 -18.38 10.65 -61.40
CA MET A 353 -18.99 11.53 -62.40
C MET A 353 -20.13 10.88 -63.20
N LYS A 354 -20.21 9.54 -63.25
CA LYS A 354 -21.22 8.80 -64.05
C LYS A 354 -22.58 8.56 -63.37
N LYS A 355 -22.73 8.83 -62.07
CA LYS A 355 -23.99 8.66 -61.33
C LYS A 355 -24.40 9.95 -60.62
N SER A 356 -25.33 10.70 -61.20
CA SER A 356 -25.96 11.87 -60.56
C SER A 356 -27.14 11.47 -59.65
N GLY A 357 -26.99 10.40 -58.86
CA GLY A 357 -28.02 9.84 -57.98
C GLY A 357 -27.38 9.11 -56.81
N ASP A 358 -27.95 9.30 -55.63
CA ASP A 358 -27.44 9.06 -54.27
C ASP A 358 -26.28 8.04 -54.13
N PHE A 359 -25.14 8.52 -53.62
CA PHE A 359 -23.87 7.77 -53.52
C PHE A 359 -23.91 6.61 -52.52
N TRP A 360 -24.94 6.54 -51.67
CA TRP A 360 -25.01 5.65 -50.52
C TRP A 360 -26.09 4.58 -50.53
N SER A 361 -26.91 4.46 -51.59
CA SER A 361 -27.89 3.37 -51.65
C SER A 361 -27.23 2.07 -52.13
N PRO A 362 -27.11 1.02 -51.29
CA PRO A 362 -26.69 -0.30 -51.76
C PRO A 362 -27.74 -0.83 -52.74
N ASP A 363 -27.30 -1.49 -53.81
CA ASP A 363 -28.20 -2.24 -54.68
C ASP A 363 -28.61 -3.54 -53.96
N TRP A 364 -29.69 -3.46 -53.20
CA TRP A 364 -30.23 -4.57 -52.41
C TRP A 364 -30.85 -5.70 -53.26
N ASN A 365 -30.92 -5.56 -54.59
CA ASN A 365 -31.46 -6.59 -55.47
C ASN A 365 -30.41 -7.63 -55.90
N ASN A 366 -29.15 -7.51 -55.49
CA ASN A 366 -28.14 -8.53 -55.77
C ASN A 366 -28.20 -9.63 -54.69
N ASN A 367 -28.88 -10.71 -55.05
CA ASN A 367 -29.36 -11.83 -54.24
C ASN A 367 -28.26 -12.76 -53.65
N GLU A 368 -27.06 -12.22 -53.39
CA GLU A 368 -25.91 -12.97 -52.86
C GLU A 368 -25.71 -12.75 -51.35
N PHE A 369 -26.16 -11.63 -50.77
CA PHE A 369 -26.12 -11.42 -49.32
C PHE A 369 -27.19 -12.21 -48.55
N ALA A 370 -28.31 -12.56 -49.18
CA ALA A 370 -29.35 -13.41 -48.58
C ALA A 370 -28.86 -14.86 -48.36
N LYS A 371 -27.95 -15.36 -49.21
CA LYS A 371 -27.40 -16.73 -49.12
C LYS A 371 -26.35 -16.91 -48.01
N VAL A 372 -25.76 -15.82 -47.53
CA VAL A 372 -24.75 -15.86 -46.44
C VAL A 372 -25.40 -16.00 -45.07
N LYS A 373 -26.68 -15.61 -44.93
CA LYS A 373 -27.44 -15.74 -43.67
C LYS A 373 -27.91 -17.17 -43.39
N GLU A 374 -27.97 -18.02 -44.41
CA GLU A 374 -28.49 -19.40 -44.32
C GLU A 374 -27.43 -20.44 -43.90
N ASN A 375 -26.14 -20.09 -43.89
CA ASN A 375 -25.03 -21.04 -43.63
C ASN A 375 -24.23 -20.75 -42.35
N ASN A 376 -24.79 -20.04 -41.38
CA ASN A 376 -24.04 -19.59 -40.19
C ASN A 376 -24.83 -19.75 -38.87
N GLU A 377 -25.49 -20.89 -38.68
CA GLU A 377 -26.10 -21.27 -37.39
C GLU A 377 -25.14 -21.99 -36.42
N ASP A 378 -23.86 -22.18 -36.77
CA ASP A 378 -22.83 -22.79 -35.89
C ASP A 378 -21.69 -21.82 -35.50
N PHE A 379 -22.02 -20.57 -35.19
CA PHE A 379 -21.16 -19.63 -34.46
C PHE A 379 -22.00 -18.86 -33.44
#